data_AF-A0AAD9Q8A9-F1
#
_entry.id   AF-A0AAD9Q8A9-F1
#
_cell.length_a   1.000
_cell.length_b   1.000
_cell.length_c   1.000
_cell.angle_alpha   90.00
_cell.angle_beta   90.00
_cell.angle_gamma   90.00
#
_symmetry.space_group_name_H-M   'P 1'
#
loop_
_entity.id
_entity.type
_entity.pdbx_description
1 polymer ?
#
loop_
_entity_poly.entity_id
_entity_poly.type
_entity_poly.pdbx_seq_one_letter_code
_entity_poly.pdbx_strand_id
1 'polypeptide(L)'
;MPRSSLARELKNFTSRPVHSFKLNSKRCTTCITKRSPFSTALTFPEFNHTLVPTSFSSKVQKSRSIETSSFSANLTNFNDAFSETNQARLIKQLGRMKPSKSFLASCSEEAAVFVPFCLVNSVPSVLLTLRSSRLNSHRGEVSFPGGKRDPEDKSLVETAIREMEEELGIEKSHVQVWASMPPVPEKQGRAGKTAVTAVVGYVGEIDVNSLELNQEEVESVFTLSLEHLCDPVNSRYTTFKRQVLIRLPVFVNGPHKVWGLTATILEQVLLALIPEMYKKQLFRFGNKTFPLL
;
A
#
# COMPACT_ATOMS: atom_id res chain seq x y z
N MET A 1 -32.75 -7.24 -59.13
CA MET A 1 -33.12 -6.21 -58.12
C MET A 1 -34.62 -6.34 -57.82
N PRO A 2 -35.04 -6.13 -56.56
CA PRO A 2 -35.43 -7.29 -55.74
C PRO A 2 -36.92 -7.64 -55.73
N ARG A 3 -37.22 -8.90 -55.40
CA ARG A 3 -38.54 -9.36 -54.93
C ARG A 3 -38.46 -9.71 -53.44
N SER A 4 -39.59 -9.58 -52.75
CA SER A 4 -39.74 -9.77 -51.30
C SER A 4 -40.59 -11.01 -50.97
N SER A 5 -40.77 -11.25 -49.66
CA SER A 5 -41.79 -12.11 -49.04
C SER A 5 -41.58 -13.63 -49.00
N LEU A 6 -41.14 -14.09 -47.82
CA LEU A 6 -41.83 -15.06 -46.94
C LEU A 6 -42.66 -16.20 -47.57
N ALA A 7 -42.35 -17.45 -47.17
CA ALA A 7 -43.26 -18.30 -46.37
C ALA A 7 -42.66 -19.68 -46.03
N ARG A 8 -42.65 -20.07 -44.73
CA ARG A 8 -43.10 -21.40 -44.24
C ARG A 8 -43.06 -21.55 -42.71
N GLU A 9 -44.25 -21.40 -42.12
CA GLU A 9 -44.81 -22.26 -41.08
C GLU A 9 -44.64 -23.77 -41.40
N LEU A 10 -44.71 -24.79 -40.52
CA LEU A 10 -44.87 -24.97 -39.05
C LEU A 10 -44.42 -26.45 -38.74
N LYS A 11 -44.68 -27.21 -37.64
CA LYS A 11 -45.60 -27.10 -36.48
C LYS A 11 -45.10 -27.88 -35.24
N ASN A 12 -45.62 -27.46 -34.10
CA ASN A 12 -45.71 -28.04 -32.74
C ASN A 12 -45.65 -29.59 -32.58
N PHE A 13 -45.20 -30.08 -31.41
CA PHE A 13 -46.09 -30.65 -30.35
C PHE A 13 -45.41 -30.82 -28.96
N THR A 14 -46.29 -30.98 -27.96
CA THR A 14 -46.21 -31.19 -26.47
C THR A 14 -45.11 -32.12 -25.89
N SER A 15 -44.84 -32.27 -24.57
CA SER A 15 -45.61 -31.97 -23.31
C SER A 15 -44.71 -31.93 -22.03
N ARG A 16 -45.26 -31.49 -20.89
CA ARG A 16 -44.70 -31.58 -19.50
C ARG A 16 -45.22 -32.85 -18.75
N PRO A 17 -45.04 -33.09 -17.41
CA PRO A 17 -44.03 -32.67 -16.40
C PRO A 17 -43.53 -33.84 -15.46
N VAL A 18 -42.86 -33.48 -14.35
CA VAL A 18 -42.74 -34.19 -13.03
C VAL A 18 -41.76 -35.38 -12.88
N HIS A 19 -40.69 -35.21 -12.09
CA HIS A 19 -40.59 -35.84 -10.76
C HIS A 19 -39.48 -35.28 -9.85
N SER A 20 -39.76 -35.24 -8.54
CA SER A 20 -38.82 -34.90 -7.47
C SER A 20 -38.08 -36.12 -6.93
N PHE A 21 -36.80 -35.98 -6.55
CA PHE A 21 -36.11 -36.94 -5.69
C PHE A 21 -35.67 -36.33 -4.36
N LYS A 22 -36.05 -36.97 -3.26
CA LYS A 22 -35.48 -36.76 -1.93
C LYS A 22 -34.30 -37.70 -1.77
N LEU A 23 -33.24 -37.26 -1.09
CA LEU A 23 -32.40 -38.14 -0.28
C LEU A 23 -32.38 -37.62 1.15
N ASN A 24 -32.31 -38.54 2.12
CA ASN A 24 -32.53 -38.26 3.53
C ASN A 24 -31.46 -38.93 4.40
N SER A 25 -31.34 -38.43 5.64
CA SER A 25 -30.42 -38.81 6.71
C SER A 25 -29.91 -40.25 6.77
N LYS A 26 -28.62 -40.41 7.10
CA LYS A 26 -28.17 -41.39 8.11
C LYS A 26 -27.15 -40.75 9.07
N ARG A 27 -27.28 -41.04 10.38
CA ARG A 27 -26.30 -40.75 11.43
C ARG A 27 -25.48 -42.02 11.72
N CYS A 28 -24.21 -41.87 12.14
CA CYS A 28 -23.61 -42.73 13.18
C CYS A 28 -22.36 -42.03 13.77
N THR A 29 -22.41 -41.39 14.95
CA THR A 29 -22.12 -41.89 16.33
C THR A 29 -20.73 -42.49 16.63
N THR A 30 -19.94 -41.71 17.40
CA THR A 30 -19.03 -42.09 18.52
C THR A 30 -17.90 -43.12 18.36
N CYS A 31 -16.64 -42.67 18.62
CA CYS A 31 -15.74 -43.08 19.73
C CYS A 31 -14.40 -42.30 19.61
N ILE A 32 -13.95 -41.45 20.54
CA ILE A 32 -13.47 -41.62 21.93
C ILE A 32 -11.91 -41.58 22.06
N THR A 33 -11.42 -40.60 22.83
CA THR A 33 -10.05 -40.39 23.39
C THR A 33 -8.80 -40.40 22.48
N LYS A 34 -8.06 -39.27 22.53
CA LYS A 34 -6.87 -39.12 23.40
C LYS A 34 -6.56 -37.63 23.67
N ARG A 35 -5.91 -37.31 24.79
CA ARG A 35 -5.57 -35.94 25.21
C ARG A 35 -4.07 -35.65 25.00
N SER A 36 -3.76 -34.53 24.33
CA SER A 36 -2.63 -33.60 24.64
C SER A 36 -1.19 -34.15 24.69
N PRO A 37 -0.17 -33.28 24.90
CA PRO A 37 -0.03 -31.87 24.56
C PRO A 37 1.13 -31.62 23.57
N PHE A 38 1.15 -30.46 22.92
CA PHE A 38 2.35 -29.63 22.80
C PHE A 38 1.94 -28.21 22.36
N SER A 39 1.87 -27.30 23.33
CA SER A 39 1.66 -25.87 23.10
C SER A 39 2.83 -25.13 23.76
N THR A 40 3.75 -24.64 22.94
CA THR A 40 4.95 -23.93 23.41
C THR A 40 4.71 -22.43 23.28
N ALA A 41 4.08 -21.83 24.30
CA ALA A 41 4.00 -20.39 24.42
C ALA A 41 5.40 -19.81 24.72
N LEU A 42 5.86 -18.86 23.91
CA LEU A 42 7.12 -18.13 24.17
C LEU A 42 6.84 -16.93 25.08
N THR A 43 6.81 -17.18 26.39
CA THR A 43 6.86 -16.13 27.41
C THR A 43 8.25 -15.52 27.47
N PHE A 44 8.36 -14.20 27.27
CA PHE A 44 9.57 -13.42 27.54
C PHE A 44 9.49 -12.79 28.95
N PRO A 45 10.63 -12.55 29.62
CA PRO A 45 10.66 -12.32 31.07
C PRO A 45 10.23 -10.91 31.50
N GLU A 46 9.66 -10.84 32.70
CA GLU A 46 9.34 -9.59 33.40
C GLU A 46 10.60 -8.83 33.82
N PHE A 47 10.63 -7.51 33.61
CA PHE A 47 11.69 -6.64 34.09
C PHE A 47 11.34 -6.05 35.47
N ASN A 48 11.95 -6.61 36.53
CA ASN A 48 11.82 -6.08 37.88
C ASN A 48 12.52 -4.72 38.03
N HIS A 49 11.74 -3.66 38.25
CA HIS A 49 12.25 -2.33 38.61
C HIS A 49 12.65 -2.25 40.09
N THR A 50 13.90 -2.60 40.40
CA THR A 50 14.48 -2.36 41.73
C THR A 50 14.92 -0.90 41.86
N LEU A 51 14.16 -0.09 42.61
CA LEU A 51 14.52 1.30 42.90
C LEU A 51 15.64 1.38 43.95
N VAL A 52 16.70 2.13 43.64
CA VAL A 52 17.79 2.46 44.60
C VAL A 52 17.84 3.98 44.76
N PRO A 53 17.53 4.54 45.95
CA PRO A 53 17.55 5.98 46.16
C PRO A 53 18.96 6.49 46.47
N THR A 54 19.58 7.21 45.54
CA THR A 54 20.82 7.98 45.78
C THR A 54 20.50 9.45 45.99
N SER A 55 20.65 9.91 47.23
CA SER A 55 20.46 11.33 47.59
C SER A 55 21.54 12.21 46.97
N PHE A 56 21.16 13.19 46.15
CA PHE A 56 22.09 14.21 45.65
C PHE A 56 21.82 15.59 46.25
N SER A 57 22.87 16.26 46.72
CA SER A 57 22.76 17.47 47.53
C SER A 57 22.58 18.73 46.65
N SER A 58 21.65 19.59 47.02
CA SER A 58 21.40 20.87 46.36
C SER A 58 22.52 21.88 46.63
N LYS A 59 23.19 22.37 45.59
CA LYS A 59 23.99 23.59 45.63
C LYS A 59 23.57 24.56 44.54
N VAL A 60 23.03 25.71 44.96
CA VAL A 60 22.70 26.84 44.10
C VAL A 60 23.97 27.60 43.73
N GLN A 61 24.21 27.83 42.44
CA GLN A 61 25.17 28.82 41.96
C GLN A 61 24.62 29.63 40.78
N LYS A 62 25.17 30.84 40.60
CA LYS A 62 24.56 31.92 39.81
C LYS A 62 24.77 31.77 38.30
N SER A 63 23.67 32.03 37.59
CA SER A 63 23.57 32.72 36.29
C SER A 63 24.87 33.17 35.60
N ARG A 64 25.07 32.69 34.37
CA ARG A 64 25.63 33.49 33.27
C ARG A 64 24.69 33.40 32.08
N SER A 65 24.30 34.54 31.53
CA SER A 65 23.49 34.64 30.31
C SER A 65 24.33 34.23 29.11
N ILE A 66 24.02 33.07 28.54
CA ILE A 66 24.43 32.73 27.17
C ILE A 66 23.26 33.16 26.28
N GLU A 67 23.54 34.02 25.31
CA GLU A 67 22.56 34.35 24.26
C GLU A 67 22.36 33.13 23.37
N THR A 68 21.41 32.28 23.73
CA THR A 68 20.91 31.24 22.83
C THR A 68 20.15 31.92 21.70
N SER A 69 20.87 32.27 20.64
CA SER A 69 20.26 32.68 19.38
C SER A 69 19.24 31.62 18.99
N SER A 70 17.97 32.04 18.88
CA SER A 70 16.86 31.12 18.66
C SER A 70 16.94 30.57 17.24
N PHE A 71 17.67 29.47 17.09
CA PHE A 71 17.74 28.72 15.84
C PHE A 71 16.37 28.12 15.60
N SER A 72 15.51 28.89 14.92
CA SER A 72 14.13 28.54 14.65
C SER A 72 14.11 27.19 13.95
N ALA A 73 13.62 26.17 14.64
CA ALA A 73 13.32 24.91 14.00
C ALA A 73 12.31 25.20 12.89
N ASN A 74 12.65 24.87 11.65
CA ASN A 74 11.69 24.87 10.56
C ASN A 74 10.66 23.78 10.89
N LEU A 75 9.58 24.16 11.55
CA LEU A 75 8.47 23.27 11.89
C LEU A 75 7.83 22.84 10.57
N THR A 76 8.19 21.64 10.10
CA THR A 76 7.73 21.09 8.82
C THR A 76 6.22 20.88 8.87
N ASN A 77 5.49 21.87 8.38
CA ASN A 77 4.03 21.89 8.40
C ASN A 77 3.48 20.91 7.35
N PHE A 78 3.13 19.70 7.78
CA PHE A 78 2.57 18.67 6.91
C PHE A 78 1.20 19.04 6.35
N ASN A 79 0.47 19.99 6.94
CA ASN A 79 -0.88 20.36 6.51
C ASN A 79 -0.90 20.98 5.09
N ASP A 80 0.22 21.52 4.60
CA ASP A 80 0.35 22.00 3.21
C ASP A 80 0.81 20.90 2.23
N ALA A 81 1.13 19.68 2.68
CA ALA A 81 1.78 18.67 1.83
C ALA A 81 0.99 18.31 0.55
N PHE A 82 -0.34 18.49 0.55
CA PHE A 82 -1.22 18.28 -0.60
C PHE A 82 -1.60 19.56 -1.36
N SER A 83 -0.95 20.70 -1.10
CA SER A 83 -1.22 21.96 -1.79
C SER A 83 -0.96 21.90 -3.30
N GLU A 84 -1.61 22.78 -4.08
CA GLU A 84 -1.50 22.81 -5.54
C GLU A 84 -0.04 22.90 -6.03
N THR A 85 0.82 23.62 -5.30
CA THR A 85 2.26 23.73 -5.59
C THR A 85 2.98 22.38 -5.46
N ASN A 86 2.56 21.56 -4.49
CA ASN A 86 3.11 20.25 -4.22
C ASN A 86 2.55 19.20 -5.21
N GLN A 87 1.24 19.27 -5.53
CA GLN A 87 0.62 18.47 -6.60
C GLN A 87 1.24 18.76 -7.98
N ALA A 88 1.37 20.04 -8.37
CA ALA A 88 1.96 20.43 -9.65
C ALA A 88 3.44 20.00 -9.76
N ARG A 89 4.18 20.00 -8.63
CA ARG A 89 5.54 19.47 -8.56
C ARG A 89 5.56 17.95 -8.73
N LEU A 90 4.69 17.20 -8.06
CA LEU A 90 4.52 15.76 -8.24
C LEU A 90 4.27 15.41 -9.71
N ILE A 91 3.24 16.02 -10.32
CA ILE A 91 2.86 15.84 -11.73
C ILE A 91 4.07 16.07 -12.66
N LYS A 92 4.78 17.20 -12.44
CA LYS A 92 5.95 17.59 -13.24
C LYS A 92 7.14 16.64 -13.08
N GLN A 93 7.34 16.02 -11.92
CA GLN A 93 8.43 15.06 -11.73
C GLN A 93 8.09 13.67 -12.25
N LEU A 94 6.89 13.14 -11.98
CA LEU A 94 6.46 11.83 -12.48
C LEU A 94 6.40 11.82 -14.03
N GLY A 95 5.89 12.90 -14.64
CA GLY A 95 5.89 13.08 -16.10
C GLY A 95 7.28 13.22 -16.75
N ARG A 96 8.36 13.35 -15.96
CA ARG A 96 9.76 13.34 -16.45
C ARG A 96 10.41 11.96 -16.34
N MET A 97 9.86 11.06 -15.52
CA MET A 97 10.32 9.67 -15.43
C MET A 97 10.08 8.95 -16.77
N LYS A 98 10.96 8.02 -17.13
CA LYS A 98 10.84 7.23 -18.36
C LYS A 98 10.89 5.74 -18.02
N PRO A 99 9.95 4.92 -18.51
CA PRO A 99 9.99 3.49 -18.28
C PRO A 99 11.10 2.87 -19.14
N SER A 100 11.67 1.76 -18.65
CA SER A 100 12.66 1.02 -19.45
C SER A 100 11.95 0.28 -20.58
N LYS A 101 12.24 0.67 -21.84
CA LYS A 101 11.61 0.08 -23.03
C LYS A 101 11.81 -1.44 -23.13
N SER A 102 12.99 -1.93 -22.76
CA SER A 102 13.30 -3.37 -22.78
C SER A 102 12.57 -4.14 -21.68
N PHE A 103 12.25 -3.50 -20.56
CA PHE A 103 11.38 -4.08 -19.54
C PHE A 103 9.93 -4.16 -20.02
N LEU A 104 9.37 -3.07 -20.56
CA LEU A 104 7.99 -3.07 -21.07
C LEU A 104 7.79 -4.14 -22.16
N ALA A 105 8.74 -4.27 -23.09
CA ALA A 105 8.73 -5.29 -24.14
C ALA A 105 8.87 -6.74 -23.63
N SER A 106 9.13 -6.95 -22.34
CA SER A 106 9.19 -8.27 -21.69
C SER A 106 7.96 -8.59 -20.83
N CYS A 107 7.02 -7.66 -20.69
CA CYS A 107 5.78 -7.86 -19.94
C CYS A 107 4.69 -8.45 -20.84
N SER A 108 3.86 -9.31 -20.26
CA SER A 108 2.69 -9.92 -20.90
C SER A 108 1.37 -9.58 -20.19
N GLU A 109 1.44 -8.84 -19.08
CA GLU A 109 0.31 -8.48 -18.23
C GLU A 109 0.45 -7.02 -17.79
N GLU A 110 -0.66 -6.30 -17.67
CA GLU A 110 -0.71 -4.96 -17.05
C GLU A 110 -1.45 -5.04 -15.72
N ALA A 111 -1.03 -4.21 -14.77
CA ALA A 111 -1.66 -4.02 -13.47
C ALA A 111 -1.61 -2.54 -13.09
N ALA A 112 -2.53 -2.12 -12.23
CA ALA A 112 -2.55 -0.76 -11.71
C ALA A 112 -2.79 -0.76 -10.19
N VAL A 113 -2.17 0.19 -9.49
CA VAL A 113 -2.41 0.42 -8.07
C VAL A 113 -2.70 1.89 -7.83
N PHE A 114 -3.65 2.20 -6.96
CA PHE A 114 -3.92 3.57 -6.55
C PHE A 114 -3.06 3.93 -5.33
N VAL A 115 -2.49 5.14 -5.29
CA VAL A 115 -1.77 5.69 -4.15
C VAL A 115 -2.69 6.74 -3.50
N PRO A 116 -3.63 6.31 -2.64
CA PRO A 116 -4.60 7.20 -2.00
C PRO A 116 -3.94 8.04 -0.91
N PHE A 117 -3.70 9.31 -1.21
CA PHE A 117 -3.51 10.31 -0.18
C PHE A 117 -4.86 10.71 0.43
N CYS A 118 -4.88 10.90 1.73
CA CYS A 118 -6.09 11.18 2.50
C CYS A 118 -5.77 12.07 3.71
N LEU A 119 -6.81 12.65 4.29
CA LEU A 119 -6.78 13.16 5.66
C LEU A 119 -7.41 12.12 6.59
N VAL A 120 -6.86 11.96 7.80
CA VAL A 120 -7.50 11.20 8.89
C VAL A 120 -7.43 12.03 10.16
N ASN A 121 -8.58 12.46 10.67
CA ASN A 121 -8.70 13.54 11.67
C ASN A 121 -7.93 14.79 11.23
N SER A 122 -8.04 15.15 9.95
CA SER A 122 -7.32 16.23 9.28
C SER A 122 -5.78 16.08 9.26
N VAL A 123 -5.23 14.90 9.55
CA VAL A 123 -3.79 14.58 9.44
C VAL A 123 -3.47 14.02 8.04
N PRO A 124 -2.61 14.70 7.24
CA PRO A 124 -2.16 14.21 5.94
C PRO A 124 -1.47 12.85 6.02
N SER A 125 -2.04 11.89 5.29
CA SER A 125 -1.74 10.46 5.38
C SER A 125 -1.81 9.76 4.02
N VAL A 126 -1.25 8.55 3.95
CA VAL A 126 -1.49 7.60 2.84
C VAL A 126 -2.24 6.39 3.37
N LEU A 127 -3.23 5.91 2.63
CA LEU A 127 -4.03 4.71 2.94
C LEU A 127 -3.39 3.46 2.30
N LEU A 128 -3.35 2.36 3.04
CA LEU A 128 -2.65 1.12 2.70
C LEU A 128 -3.48 -0.10 3.08
N THR A 129 -3.37 -1.18 2.30
CA THR A 129 -4.08 -2.44 2.51
C THR A 129 -3.12 -3.53 2.99
N LEU A 130 -3.57 -4.36 3.93
CA LEU A 130 -2.95 -5.64 4.24
C LEU A 130 -3.68 -6.73 3.43
N ARG A 131 -2.98 -7.35 2.48
CA ARG A 131 -3.60 -8.36 1.60
C ARG A 131 -4.02 -9.61 2.36
N SER A 132 -5.26 -10.02 2.16
CA SER A 132 -5.87 -11.22 2.73
C SER A 132 -4.95 -12.43 2.63
N SER A 133 -4.72 -13.07 3.77
CA SER A 133 -4.00 -14.34 3.88
C SER A 133 -4.61 -15.47 3.03
N ARG A 134 -5.85 -15.31 2.54
CA ARG A 134 -6.55 -16.24 1.64
C ARG A 134 -6.06 -16.18 0.18
N LEU A 135 -5.61 -15.02 -0.30
CA LEU A 135 -5.26 -14.77 -1.71
C LEU A 135 -4.10 -15.64 -2.23
N ASN A 136 -4.09 -15.98 -3.51
CA ASN A 136 -3.09 -16.91 -4.06
C ASN A 136 -1.67 -16.33 -4.22
N SER A 137 -1.51 -15.00 -4.15
CA SER A 137 -0.23 -14.28 -4.23
C SER A 137 -0.17 -13.15 -3.22
N HIS A 138 1.03 -12.80 -2.75
CA HIS A 138 1.31 -11.64 -1.88
C HIS A 138 0.50 -11.64 -0.55
N ARG A 139 0.19 -12.84 -0.03
CA ARG A 139 -0.51 -13.08 1.25
C ARG A 139 0.14 -12.30 2.40
N GLY A 140 -0.60 -11.44 3.09
CA GLY A 140 -0.11 -10.68 4.25
C GLY A 140 0.99 -9.65 3.90
N GLU A 141 1.17 -9.31 2.62
CA GLU A 141 2.01 -8.17 2.22
C GLU A 141 1.20 -6.87 2.31
N VAL A 142 1.89 -5.76 2.61
CA VAL A 142 1.29 -4.42 2.56
C VAL A 142 1.30 -3.93 1.12
N SER A 143 0.12 -3.63 0.59
CA SER A 143 -0.08 -3.08 -0.74
C SER A 143 -0.75 -1.71 -0.72
N PHE A 144 -0.67 -1.06 -1.87
CA PHE A 144 -1.69 -0.13 -2.32
C PHE A 144 -2.88 -0.92 -2.85
N PRO A 145 -4.13 -0.41 -2.77
CA PRO A 145 -5.27 -1.06 -3.42
C PRO A 145 -5.04 -1.14 -4.93
N GLY A 146 -5.32 -2.30 -5.53
CA GLY A 146 -5.10 -2.51 -6.96
C GLY A 146 -4.65 -3.90 -7.36
N GLY A 147 -5.07 -4.29 -8.57
CA GLY A 147 -4.79 -5.57 -9.18
C GLY A 147 -4.55 -5.48 -10.68
N LYS A 148 -5.09 -6.45 -11.43
CA LYS A 148 -4.80 -6.60 -12.86
C LYS A 148 -5.74 -5.75 -13.69
N ARG A 149 -5.27 -5.31 -14.86
CA ARG A 149 -6.13 -4.68 -15.85
C ARG A 149 -7.15 -5.68 -16.38
N ASP A 150 -8.43 -5.35 -16.29
CA ASP A 150 -9.51 -6.07 -16.96
C ASP A 150 -9.63 -5.65 -18.44
N PRO A 151 -10.03 -6.53 -19.38
CA PRO A 151 -10.33 -6.16 -20.76
C PRO A 151 -11.31 -4.99 -20.95
N GLU A 152 -12.22 -4.73 -20.00
CA GLU A 152 -13.17 -3.62 -20.02
C GLU A 152 -12.57 -2.28 -19.53
N ASP A 153 -11.44 -2.31 -18.81
CA ASP A 153 -10.76 -1.10 -18.33
C ASP A 153 -10.16 -0.30 -19.51
N LYS A 154 -10.71 0.89 -19.79
CA LYS A 154 -10.25 1.72 -20.92
C LYS A 154 -8.85 2.31 -20.70
N SER A 155 -8.40 2.37 -19.45
CA SER A 155 -7.04 2.78 -19.06
C SER A 155 -6.67 2.23 -17.69
N LEU A 156 -5.37 2.20 -17.39
CA LEU A 156 -4.85 1.84 -16.05
C LEU A 156 -5.26 2.82 -14.93
N VAL A 157 -5.77 4.01 -15.28
CA VAL A 157 -6.42 4.91 -14.32
C VAL A 157 -7.83 4.44 -13.97
N GLU A 158 -8.57 3.86 -14.93
CA GLU A 158 -9.84 3.21 -14.61
C GLU A 158 -9.62 1.93 -13.81
N THR A 159 -8.64 1.09 -14.16
CA THR A 159 -8.23 -0.08 -13.36
C THR A 159 -7.95 0.29 -11.90
N ALA A 160 -7.06 1.26 -11.64
CA ALA A 160 -6.67 1.62 -10.28
C ALA A 160 -7.84 2.16 -9.43
N ILE A 161 -8.80 2.84 -10.06
CA ILE A 161 -10.00 3.34 -9.38
C ILE A 161 -10.99 2.21 -9.12
N ARG A 162 -11.28 1.37 -10.14
CA ARG A 162 -12.18 0.22 -10.02
C ARG A 162 -11.74 -0.72 -8.90
N GLU A 163 -10.46 -1.11 -8.89
CA GLU A 163 -9.91 -2.01 -7.88
C GLU A 163 -9.91 -1.38 -6.48
N MET A 164 -9.84 -0.04 -6.35
CA MET A 164 -9.96 0.65 -5.06
C MET A 164 -11.42 0.72 -4.57
N GLU A 165 -12.38 0.89 -5.50
CA GLU A 165 -13.81 0.81 -5.22
C GLU A 165 -14.21 -0.62 -4.81
N GLU A 166 -13.64 -1.64 -5.47
CA GLU A 166 -13.82 -3.08 -5.17
C GLU A 166 -13.10 -3.56 -3.89
N GLU A 167 -11.87 -3.08 -3.59
CA GLU A 167 -11.15 -3.44 -2.36
C GLU A 167 -11.73 -2.75 -1.11
N LEU A 168 -12.14 -1.46 -1.22
CA LEU A 168 -12.34 -0.56 -0.07
C LEU A 168 -13.69 0.19 -0.01
N GLY A 169 -14.55 0.09 -1.04
CA GLY A 169 -15.80 0.85 -1.11
C GLY A 169 -15.64 2.35 -1.38
N ILE A 170 -14.44 2.81 -1.78
CA ILE A 170 -14.18 4.23 -2.07
C ILE A 170 -14.65 4.55 -3.48
N GLU A 171 -15.89 5.05 -3.61
CA GLU A 171 -16.46 5.48 -4.90
C GLU A 171 -15.54 6.42 -5.69
N LYS A 172 -15.44 6.20 -7.00
CA LYS A 172 -14.84 7.10 -8.01
C LYS A 172 -15.25 8.57 -7.89
N SER A 173 -16.42 8.87 -7.33
CA SER A 173 -16.94 10.22 -7.08
C SER A 173 -16.04 11.04 -6.14
N HIS A 174 -15.34 10.38 -5.20
CA HIS A 174 -14.47 11.02 -4.20
C HIS A 174 -12.99 11.13 -4.65
N VAL A 175 -12.65 10.65 -5.86
CA VAL A 175 -11.25 10.40 -6.25
C VAL A 175 -10.70 11.52 -7.15
N GLN A 176 -9.83 12.37 -6.60
CA GLN A 176 -9.04 13.33 -7.37
C GLN A 176 -7.73 12.69 -7.86
N VAL A 177 -7.69 12.25 -9.11
CA VAL A 177 -6.43 11.78 -9.74
C VAL A 177 -5.48 12.96 -9.99
N TRP A 178 -4.21 12.83 -9.60
CA TRP A 178 -3.17 13.82 -9.86
C TRP A 178 -2.26 13.40 -11.02
N ALA A 179 -1.68 12.20 -10.97
CA ALA A 179 -0.69 11.74 -11.95
C ALA A 179 -0.56 10.22 -11.98
N SER A 180 -0.02 9.66 -13.07
CA SER A 180 0.41 8.26 -13.14
C SER A 180 1.93 8.17 -13.28
N MET A 181 2.55 7.28 -12.50
CA MET A 181 3.95 6.89 -12.68
C MET A 181 4.11 6.04 -13.95
N PRO A 182 5.26 6.08 -14.66
CA PRO A 182 5.55 5.09 -15.69
C PRO A 182 5.58 3.67 -15.13
N PRO A 183 5.22 2.63 -15.92
CA PRO A 183 5.08 1.29 -15.39
C PRO A 183 6.41 0.70 -14.89
N VAL A 184 6.36 -0.01 -13.77
CA VAL A 184 7.50 -0.62 -13.06
C VAL A 184 7.32 -2.14 -12.91
N PRO A 185 8.41 -2.92 -12.77
CA PRO A 185 8.33 -4.37 -12.59
C PRO A 185 7.71 -4.73 -11.24
N GLU A 186 6.70 -5.60 -11.27
CA GLU A 186 6.13 -6.27 -10.09
C GLU A 186 7.24 -6.84 -9.17
N LYS A 187 8.24 -7.50 -9.77
CA LYS A 187 9.34 -8.17 -9.06
C LYS A 187 10.69 -7.55 -9.43
N GLN A 188 11.13 -6.58 -8.63
CA GLN A 188 12.38 -5.86 -8.86
C GLN A 188 13.61 -6.79 -8.97
N GLY A 189 14.53 -6.44 -9.87
CA GLY A 189 15.72 -7.25 -10.19
C GLY A 189 15.40 -8.60 -10.84
N ARG A 190 14.25 -8.74 -11.52
CA ARG A 190 13.89 -9.80 -12.47
C ARG A 190 13.03 -9.19 -13.58
N ALA A 191 12.89 -9.89 -14.72
CA ALA A 191 11.75 -9.67 -15.59
C ALA A 191 10.51 -10.22 -14.87
N GLY A 192 9.64 -9.34 -14.38
CA GLY A 192 8.27 -9.70 -14.01
C GLY A 192 7.41 -9.82 -15.27
N LYS A 193 6.39 -10.69 -15.26
CA LYS A 193 5.41 -10.72 -16.35
C LYS A 193 4.53 -9.46 -16.39
N THR A 194 4.35 -8.83 -15.22
CA THR A 194 3.38 -7.77 -15.00
C THR A 194 4.06 -6.41 -14.88
N ALA A 195 3.62 -5.47 -15.70
CA ALA A 195 3.94 -4.06 -15.59
C ALA A 195 2.92 -3.37 -14.68
N VAL A 196 3.38 -2.81 -13.56
CA VAL A 196 2.53 -2.15 -12.56
C VAL A 196 2.61 -0.63 -12.75
N THR A 197 1.46 0.01 -12.98
CA THR A 197 1.33 1.48 -13.04
C THR A 197 0.77 1.99 -11.71
N ALA A 198 1.51 2.87 -11.04
CA ALA A 198 1.02 3.56 -9.85
C ALA A 198 0.28 4.84 -10.25
N VAL A 199 -1.00 4.93 -9.91
CA VAL A 199 -1.86 6.10 -10.11
C VAL A 199 -1.95 6.84 -8.79
N VAL A 200 -1.55 8.10 -8.75
CA VAL A 200 -1.46 8.90 -7.52
C VAL A 200 -2.58 9.93 -7.51
N GLY A 201 -3.25 10.07 -6.37
CA GLY A 201 -4.33 11.02 -6.18
C GLY A 201 -4.75 11.16 -4.72
N TYR A 202 -5.85 11.85 -4.51
CA TYR A 202 -6.40 12.17 -3.20
C TYR A 202 -7.86 11.74 -3.10
N VAL A 203 -8.25 11.21 -1.94
CA VAL A 203 -9.59 10.62 -1.67
C VAL A 203 -10.37 11.34 -0.57
N GLY A 204 -9.92 12.52 -0.13
CA GLY A 204 -10.61 13.31 0.90
C GLY A 204 -10.21 12.97 2.34
N GLU A 205 -11.09 13.32 3.27
CA GLU A 205 -11.04 12.92 4.68
C GLU A 205 -11.69 11.54 4.82
N ILE A 206 -11.02 10.60 5.50
CA ILE A 206 -11.41 9.19 5.58
C ILE A 206 -11.51 8.77 7.05
N ASP A 207 -12.68 8.26 7.47
CA ASP A 207 -12.74 7.38 8.63
C ASP A 207 -12.37 5.95 8.19
N VAL A 208 -11.20 5.50 8.63
CA VAL A 208 -10.65 4.19 8.33
C VAL A 208 -11.56 3.06 8.84
N ASN A 209 -12.42 3.34 9.82
CA ASN A 209 -13.36 2.38 10.42
C ASN A 209 -14.69 2.26 9.65
N SER A 210 -14.99 3.19 8.72
CA SER A 210 -16.24 3.21 7.95
C SER A 210 -16.09 2.70 6.51
N LEU A 211 -14.94 2.13 6.16
CA LEU A 211 -14.67 1.58 4.82
C LEU A 211 -15.28 0.19 4.65
N GLU A 212 -15.98 -0.03 3.53
CA GLU A 212 -16.61 -1.32 3.20
C GLU A 212 -15.60 -2.26 2.53
N LEU A 213 -14.77 -2.90 3.35
CA LEU A 213 -13.67 -3.76 2.88
C LEU A 213 -14.14 -5.08 2.28
N ASN A 214 -13.65 -5.42 1.09
CA ASN A 214 -13.76 -6.77 0.54
C ASN A 214 -12.85 -7.75 1.30
N GLN A 215 -13.43 -8.44 2.29
CA GLN A 215 -12.76 -9.42 3.18
C GLN A 215 -12.24 -10.69 2.48
N GLU A 216 -12.46 -10.88 1.18
CA GLU A 216 -11.78 -11.94 0.42
C GLU A 216 -10.37 -11.48 -0.01
N GLU A 217 -10.20 -10.19 -0.31
CA GLU A 217 -8.98 -9.55 -0.85
C GLU A 217 -8.17 -8.79 0.21
N VAL A 218 -8.83 -8.09 1.14
CA VAL A 218 -8.22 -7.20 2.16
C VAL A 218 -8.50 -7.73 3.56
N GLU A 219 -7.45 -7.98 4.34
CA GLU A 219 -7.55 -8.43 5.75
C GLU A 219 -7.78 -7.24 6.69
N SER A 220 -7.06 -6.15 6.44
CA SER A 220 -7.21 -4.88 7.15
C SER A 220 -6.76 -3.71 6.27
N VAL A 221 -7.22 -2.51 6.65
CA VAL A 221 -6.80 -1.24 6.07
C VAL A 221 -6.19 -0.38 7.17
N PHE A 222 -5.17 0.41 6.84
CA PHE A 222 -4.53 1.32 7.78
C PHE A 222 -3.92 2.53 7.08
N THR A 223 -3.60 3.58 7.84
CA THR A 223 -2.88 4.75 7.32
C THR A 223 -1.49 4.89 7.93
N LEU A 224 -0.63 5.61 7.21
CA LEU A 224 0.59 6.21 7.75
C LEU A 224 0.58 7.71 7.47
N SER A 225 0.79 8.54 8.49
CA SER A 225 0.89 9.99 8.29
C SER A 225 2.16 10.34 7.51
N LEU A 226 2.13 11.48 6.81
CA LEU A 226 3.33 11.98 6.11
C LEU A 226 4.45 12.33 7.08
N GLU A 227 4.12 12.73 8.31
CA GLU A 227 5.08 12.90 9.40
C GLU A 227 5.77 11.59 9.75
N HIS A 228 4.99 10.50 9.97
CA HIS A 228 5.53 9.17 10.23
C HIS A 228 6.46 8.70 9.11
N LEU A 229 6.10 8.96 7.85
CA LEU A 229 6.87 8.56 6.66
C LEU A 229 8.13 9.40 6.44
N CYS A 230 8.16 10.65 6.91
CA CYS A 230 9.32 11.53 6.79
C CYS A 230 10.31 11.43 7.96
N ASP A 231 9.90 10.89 9.11
CA ASP A 231 10.80 10.63 10.24
C ASP A 231 11.88 9.58 9.88
N PRO A 232 13.19 9.93 9.94
CA PRO A 232 14.28 8.97 9.77
C PRO A 232 14.21 7.77 10.73
N VAL A 233 13.62 7.88 11.91
CA VAL A 233 13.43 6.75 12.83
C VAL A 233 12.53 5.67 12.23
N ASN A 234 11.65 6.01 11.28
CA ASN A 234 10.68 5.11 10.67
C ASN A 234 11.06 4.60 9.26
N SER A 235 12.13 5.13 8.64
CA SER A 235 12.60 4.69 7.32
C SER A 235 13.94 3.96 7.39
N ARG A 236 14.08 2.86 6.65
CA ARG A 236 15.31 2.04 6.53
C ARG A 236 15.51 1.59 5.08
N TYR A 237 16.69 1.06 4.75
CA TYR A 237 16.92 0.34 3.49
C TYR A 237 17.37 -1.08 3.75
N THR A 238 16.68 -2.05 3.17
CA THR A 238 17.18 -3.42 3.08
C THR A 238 18.09 -3.57 1.87
N THR A 239 19.15 -4.39 1.99
CA THR A 239 20.15 -4.58 0.93
C THR A 239 20.11 -6.03 0.43
N PHE A 240 19.67 -6.23 -0.80
CA PHE A 240 19.67 -7.54 -1.46
C PHE A 240 20.91 -7.70 -2.34
N LYS A 241 21.76 -8.68 -2.01
CA LYS A 241 22.91 -9.07 -2.85
C LYS A 241 22.45 -10.12 -3.88
N ARG A 242 22.25 -9.71 -5.13
CA ARG A 242 22.07 -10.60 -6.29
C ARG A 242 23.32 -10.49 -7.19
N GLN A 243 23.16 -10.62 -8.51
CA GLN A 243 24.18 -10.25 -9.51
C GLN A 243 24.59 -8.77 -9.40
N VAL A 244 23.66 -7.92 -8.95
CA VAL A 244 23.89 -6.51 -8.58
C VAL A 244 23.41 -6.31 -7.14
N LEU A 245 23.97 -5.32 -6.45
CA LEU A 245 23.53 -4.88 -5.13
C LEU A 245 22.28 -3.99 -5.29
N ILE A 246 21.13 -4.42 -4.79
CA ILE A 246 19.87 -3.66 -4.86
C ILE A 246 19.50 -3.20 -3.45
N ARG A 247 19.11 -1.94 -3.27
CA ARG A 247 18.70 -1.36 -1.99
C ARG A 247 17.29 -0.82 -2.05
N LEU A 248 16.37 -1.43 -1.29
CA LEU A 248 14.96 -1.06 -1.30
C LEU A 248 14.56 -0.35 0.01
N PRO A 249 13.75 0.72 -0.05
CA PRO A 249 13.20 1.34 1.14
C PRO A 249 12.28 0.37 1.89
N VAL A 250 12.23 0.55 3.21
CA VAL A 250 11.37 -0.17 4.14
C VAL A 250 10.88 0.83 5.19
N PHE A 251 9.57 1.01 5.29
CA PHE A 251 8.95 1.79 6.34
C PHE A 251 8.57 0.87 7.50
N VAL A 252 8.91 1.29 8.72
CA VAL A 252 8.76 0.53 9.97
C VAL A 252 8.00 1.34 11.01
N ASN A 253 7.78 0.75 12.18
CA ASN A 253 7.13 1.35 13.37
C ASN A 253 5.66 1.76 13.21
N GLY A 254 5.06 1.62 12.02
CA GLY A 254 3.61 1.65 11.82
C GLY A 254 2.97 0.27 12.09
N PRO A 255 1.64 0.13 11.93
CA PRO A 255 0.91 -1.12 12.20
C PRO A 255 1.47 -2.33 11.45
N HIS A 256 1.87 -2.12 10.19
CA HIS A 256 2.53 -3.13 9.37
C HIS A 256 3.76 -2.54 8.67
N LYS A 257 4.79 -3.37 8.46
CA LYS A 257 6.02 -3.00 7.76
C LYS A 257 5.75 -2.87 6.27
N VAL A 258 5.91 -1.68 5.69
CA VAL A 258 5.82 -1.45 4.24
C VAL A 258 7.19 -1.72 3.59
N TRP A 259 7.24 -2.53 2.54
CA TRP A 259 8.49 -2.93 1.88
C TRP A 259 8.27 -3.20 0.38
N GLY A 260 9.29 -3.69 -0.32
CA GLY A 260 9.17 -4.18 -1.68
C GLY A 260 8.74 -3.11 -2.68
N LEU A 261 7.80 -3.45 -3.57
CA LEU A 261 7.29 -2.53 -4.59
C LEU A 261 6.51 -1.36 -3.96
N THR A 262 5.63 -1.63 -2.99
CA THR A 262 4.81 -0.64 -2.29
C THR A 262 5.67 0.47 -1.68
N ALA A 263 6.71 0.11 -0.92
CA ALA A 263 7.62 1.10 -0.34
C ALA A 263 8.45 1.85 -1.40
N THR A 264 8.78 1.21 -2.53
CA THR A 264 9.53 1.87 -3.61
C THR A 264 8.68 2.91 -4.33
N ILE A 265 7.41 2.59 -4.64
CA ILE A 265 6.43 3.53 -5.19
C ILE A 265 6.25 4.70 -4.20
N LEU A 266 5.98 4.40 -2.93
CA LEU A 266 5.77 5.40 -1.89
C LEU A 266 6.97 6.36 -1.76
N GLU A 267 8.21 5.85 -1.74
CA GLU A 267 9.41 6.68 -1.75
C GLU A 267 9.49 7.61 -2.97
N GLN A 268 9.26 7.10 -4.20
CA GLN A 268 9.33 7.94 -5.40
C GLN A 268 8.25 9.03 -5.40
N VAL A 269 7.05 8.71 -4.91
CA VAL A 269 5.96 9.67 -4.77
C VAL A 269 6.28 10.72 -3.69
N LEU A 270 6.80 10.33 -2.53
CA LEU A 270 7.21 11.27 -1.47
C LEU A 270 8.34 12.22 -1.92
N LEU A 271 9.35 11.70 -2.63
CA LEU A 271 10.43 12.51 -3.22
C LEU A 271 9.93 13.51 -4.28
N ALA A 272 8.84 13.20 -4.98
CA ALA A 272 8.25 14.09 -5.97
C ALA A 272 7.27 15.10 -5.33
N LEU A 273 6.44 14.65 -4.38
CA LEU A 273 5.41 15.43 -3.71
C LEU A 273 5.98 16.39 -2.67
N ILE A 274 6.88 15.95 -1.78
CA ILE A 274 7.42 16.74 -0.65
C ILE A 274 8.95 16.56 -0.44
N PRO A 275 9.80 16.86 -1.45
CA PRO A 275 11.26 16.68 -1.38
C PRO A 275 11.96 17.40 -0.21
N GLU A 276 11.47 18.56 0.21
CA GLU A 276 12.07 19.32 1.32
C GLU A 276 11.82 18.66 2.69
N MET A 277 10.77 17.83 2.77
CA MET A 277 10.32 17.14 3.99
C MET A 277 10.85 15.69 4.00
N TYR A 278 10.63 14.93 2.93
CA TYR A 278 11.08 13.55 2.79
C TYR A 278 12.56 13.48 2.40
N LYS A 279 13.42 13.40 3.40
CA LYS A 279 14.88 13.31 3.23
C LYS A 279 15.32 11.85 3.09
N LYS A 280 15.61 11.42 1.86
CA LYS A 280 16.17 10.10 1.57
C LYS A 280 17.39 9.84 2.47
N GLN A 281 17.45 8.73 3.21
CA GLN A 281 18.64 8.45 4.04
C GLN A 281 19.83 8.08 3.14
N LEU A 282 20.68 9.06 2.88
CA LEU A 282 21.89 8.87 2.09
C LEU A 282 22.90 8.02 2.85
N PHE A 283 23.34 6.91 2.23
CA PHE A 283 24.34 6.05 2.84
C PHE A 283 25.73 6.69 2.74
N ARG A 284 26.45 6.73 3.86
CA ARG A 284 27.85 7.16 3.92
C ARG A 284 28.75 5.93 3.93
N PHE A 285 29.74 5.90 3.04
CA PHE A 285 30.80 4.91 3.05
C PHE A 285 32.15 5.63 3.09
N GLY A 286 32.80 5.60 4.26
CA GLY A 286 33.86 6.55 4.59
C GLY A 286 33.37 8.00 4.46
N ASN A 287 34.19 8.86 3.86
CA ASN A 287 33.87 10.27 3.67
C ASN A 287 32.96 10.56 2.46
N LYS A 288 32.48 9.53 1.73
CA LYS A 288 31.61 9.72 0.56
C LYS A 288 30.15 9.39 0.87
N THR A 289 29.28 10.34 0.56
CA THR A 289 27.83 10.21 0.61
C THR A 289 27.33 9.79 -0.78
N PHE A 290 26.54 8.73 -0.87
CA PHE A 290 26.03 8.23 -2.15
C PHE A 290 24.50 8.32 -2.21
N PRO A 291 23.91 8.78 -3.33
CA PRO A 291 22.49 8.57 -3.59
C PRO A 291 22.22 7.06 -3.69
N LEU A 292 21.12 6.63 -3.09
CA LEU A 292 20.64 5.25 -3.20
C LEU A 292 19.89 5.10 -4.52
N LEU A 293 20.60 4.54 -5.50
CA LEU A 293 20.10 4.02 -6.78
C LEU A 293 19.33 2.71 -6.59
#